data_AF-A0A850T276-F1
#
_entry.id   AF-A0A850T276-F1
#
_cell.length_a   1.000
_cell.length_b   1.000
_cell.length_c   1.000
_cell.angle_alpha   90.00
_cell.angle_beta   90.00
_cell.angle_gamma   90.00
#
_symmetry.space_group_name_H-M   'P 1'
#
loop_
_entity.id
_entity.type
_entity.pdbx_description
1 polymer ?
#
loop_
_entity_poly.entity_id
_entity_poly.type
_entity_poly.pdbx_seq_one_letter_code
_entity_poly.pdbx_strand_id
1 'polypeptide(L)'
;MFFYAVFAAALFLPPRARLVAVVFLLMTLASARLFIGVSEHAAVNLYTKSLVGEFALGMLLGFAYQKGFARAAEGGWRLGIFLVALGAAATLFRDELTPARLIHFGVPALLVVAGALLLERQVARRPLRGLKFLGDASYSIYLVHIMAQAVSLKFIGPALGASAPALAVLAQTLFACLAGGIAHVMLEKPLTRGAARLMESVKKRRRSAAKAALTPAE
;
A
#
# COMPACT_ATOMS: atom_id res chain seq x y z
N MET A 1 3.89 12.03 3.26
CA MET A 1 3.40 13.29 3.88
C MET A 1 2.15 13.84 3.22
N PHE A 2 2.08 13.91 1.89
CA PHE A 2 0.88 14.34 1.15
C PHE A 2 -0.45 13.76 1.65
N PHE A 3 -0.59 12.43 1.63
CA PHE A 3 -1.82 11.78 2.09
C PHE A 3 -2.15 12.10 3.56
N TYR A 4 -1.14 12.22 4.43
CA TYR A 4 -1.37 12.61 5.82
C TYR A 4 -1.96 14.02 5.94
N ALA A 5 -1.46 14.97 5.15
CA ALA A 5 -2.02 16.32 5.11
C ALA A 5 -3.47 16.33 4.58
N VAL A 6 -3.73 15.59 3.51
CA VAL A 6 -5.10 15.44 2.95
C VAL A 6 -6.05 14.84 3.98
N PHE A 7 -5.64 13.77 4.66
CA PHE A 7 -6.47 13.13 5.68
C PHE A 7 -6.66 14.01 6.92
N ALA A 8 -5.62 14.72 7.35
CA ALA A 8 -5.72 15.67 8.46
C ALA A 8 -6.71 16.79 8.12
N ALA A 9 -6.64 17.35 6.91
CA ALA A 9 -7.61 18.35 6.44
C ALA A 9 -9.04 17.77 6.38
N ALA A 10 -9.19 16.52 5.92
CA ALA A 10 -10.49 15.86 5.86
C ALA A 10 -11.12 15.63 7.24
N LEU A 11 -10.36 15.63 8.35
CA LEU A 11 -10.93 15.50 9.70
C LEU A 11 -11.81 16.69 10.11
N PHE A 12 -11.57 17.89 9.53
CA PHE A 12 -12.41 19.07 9.74
C PHE A 12 -13.78 18.96 9.05
N LEU A 13 -13.95 18.01 8.13
CA LEU A 13 -15.23 17.76 7.46
C LEU A 13 -16.12 16.81 8.27
N PRO A 14 -17.46 16.92 8.14
CA PRO A 14 -18.38 15.99 8.78
C PRO A 14 -18.15 14.56 8.27
N PRO A 15 -18.30 13.51 9.11
CA PRO A 15 -17.95 12.13 8.77
C PRO A 15 -18.52 11.60 7.45
N ARG A 16 -19.75 12.04 7.10
CA ARG A 16 -20.44 11.64 5.85
C ARG A 16 -19.78 12.21 4.60
N ALA A 17 -19.13 13.36 4.69
CA ALA A 17 -18.49 14.04 3.55
C ALA A 17 -17.03 13.63 3.35
N ARG A 18 -16.36 13.07 4.38
CA ARG A 18 -14.91 12.80 4.35
C ARG A 18 -14.49 11.93 3.17
N LEU A 19 -15.17 10.80 2.96
CA LEU A 19 -14.83 9.87 1.89
C LEU A 19 -15.03 10.53 0.52
N VAL A 20 -16.18 11.16 0.31
CA VAL A 20 -16.52 11.80 -0.98
C VAL A 20 -15.52 12.92 -1.29
N ALA A 21 -15.22 13.78 -0.33
CA ALA A 21 -14.29 14.89 -0.52
C ALA A 21 -12.87 14.42 -0.85
N VAL A 22 -12.36 13.40 -0.13
CA VAL A 22 -11.01 12.88 -0.38
C VAL A 22 -10.95 12.16 -1.72
N VAL A 23 -11.90 11.26 -2.02
CA VAL A 23 -11.93 10.56 -3.31
C VAL A 23 -12.04 11.55 -4.46
N PHE A 24 -12.92 12.54 -4.35
CA PHE A 24 -13.06 13.59 -5.37
C PHE A 24 -11.75 14.34 -5.59
N LEU A 25 -11.09 14.79 -4.52
CA LEU A 25 -9.79 15.48 -4.61
C LEU A 25 -8.73 14.61 -5.29
N LEU A 26 -8.58 13.36 -4.85
CA LEU A 26 -7.55 12.46 -5.37
C LEU A 26 -7.80 12.07 -6.83
N MET A 27 -9.05 11.83 -7.22
CA MET A 27 -9.42 11.57 -8.61
C MET A 27 -9.20 12.80 -9.48
N THR A 28 -9.52 14.00 -8.99
CA THR A 28 -9.25 15.25 -9.71
C THR A 28 -7.76 15.42 -9.97
N LEU A 29 -6.91 15.19 -8.96
CA LEU A 29 -5.46 15.27 -9.11
C LEU A 29 -4.90 14.20 -10.05
N ALA A 30 -5.43 12.97 -10.00
CA ALA A 30 -5.03 11.90 -10.90
C ALA A 30 -5.43 12.20 -12.37
N SER A 31 -6.62 12.75 -12.59
CA SER A 31 -7.12 13.15 -13.91
C SER A 31 -6.45 14.41 -14.45
N ALA A 32 -5.98 15.32 -13.59
CA ALA A 32 -5.25 16.53 -13.99
C ALA A 32 -4.02 16.21 -14.85
N ARG A 33 -3.42 15.02 -14.68
CA ARG A 33 -2.32 14.51 -15.49
C ARG A 33 -2.63 14.50 -16.99
N LEU A 34 -3.88 14.22 -17.36
CA LEU A 34 -4.32 14.12 -18.75
C LEU A 34 -4.32 15.49 -19.45
N PHE A 35 -4.44 16.57 -18.69
CA PHE A 35 -4.52 17.94 -19.21
C PHE A 35 -3.18 18.68 -19.12
N ILE A 36 -2.39 18.44 -18.07
CA ILE A 36 -1.16 19.17 -17.78
C ILE A 36 0.08 18.49 -18.38
N GLY A 37 -0.02 17.20 -18.75
CA GLY A 37 1.12 16.45 -19.29
C GLY A 37 2.24 16.25 -18.27
N VAL A 38 3.44 15.94 -18.76
CA VAL A 38 4.67 15.87 -17.93
C VAL A 38 5.15 17.29 -17.66
N SER A 39 5.10 17.72 -16.40
CA SER A 39 5.61 19.03 -16.00
C SER A 39 7.10 18.96 -15.68
N GLU A 40 7.84 20.06 -15.83
CA GLU A 40 9.24 20.14 -15.39
C GLU A 40 9.39 20.10 -13.86
N HIS A 41 8.36 20.55 -13.14
CA HIS A 41 8.34 20.51 -11.69
C HIS A 41 8.05 19.11 -11.18
N ALA A 42 9.03 18.54 -10.46
CA ALA A 42 8.93 17.21 -9.85
C ALA A 42 7.73 17.08 -8.89
N ALA A 43 7.35 18.15 -8.20
CA ALA A 43 6.21 18.17 -7.29
C ALA A 43 4.89 17.90 -8.03
N VAL A 44 4.65 18.58 -9.16
CA VAL A 44 3.44 18.37 -9.97
C VAL A 44 3.38 16.94 -10.48
N ASN A 45 4.50 16.40 -10.96
CA ASN A 45 4.57 15.01 -11.40
C ASN A 45 4.30 14.03 -10.26
N LEU A 46 4.73 14.33 -9.03
CA LEU A 46 4.48 13.47 -7.88
C LEU A 46 2.99 13.42 -7.52
N TYR A 47 2.31 14.56 -7.51
CA TYR A 47 0.90 14.66 -7.11
C TYR A 47 -0.09 14.22 -8.18
N THR A 48 0.31 14.26 -9.46
CA THR A 48 -0.52 13.84 -10.60
C THR A 48 -0.25 12.39 -11.04
N LYS A 49 0.58 11.64 -10.30
CA LYS A 49 0.83 10.22 -10.57
C LYS A 49 -0.47 9.41 -10.47
N SER A 50 -0.68 8.49 -11.41
CA SER A 50 -1.83 7.58 -11.44
C SER A 50 -2.02 6.80 -10.14
N LEU A 51 -0.93 6.57 -9.38
CA LEU A 51 -0.93 5.93 -8.06
C LEU A 51 -1.91 6.61 -7.07
N VAL A 52 -2.11 7.92 -7.22
CA VAL A 52 -3.06 8.68 -6.39
C VAL A 52 -4.51 8.26 -6.67
N GLY A 53 -4.85 8.00 -7.95
CA GLY A 53 -6.15 7.47 -8.34
C GLY A 53 -6.33 6.01 -7.93
N GLU A 54 -5.29 5.19 -8.04
CA GLU A 54 -5.29 3.79 -7.57
C GLU A 54 -5.62 3.72 -6.07
N PHE A 55 -5.05 4.63 -5.28
CA PHE A 55 -5.34 4.76 -3.87
C PHE A 55 -6.81 5.15 -3.61
N ALA A 56 -7.38 6.06 -4.40
CA ALA A 56 -8.79 6.44 -4.29
C ALA A 56 -9.73 5.26 -4.59
N LEU A 57 -9.42 4.43 -5.59
CA LEU A 57 -10.16 3.19 -5.87
C LEU A 57 -10.08 2.22 -4.68
N GLY A 58 -8.91 2.08 -4.05
CA GLY A 58 -8.74 1.31 -2.82
C GLY A 58 -9.60 1.81 -1.66
N MET A 59 -9.74 3.14 -1.51
CA MET A 59 -10.63 3.74 -0.49
C MET A 59 -12.10 3.39 -0.72
N LEU A 60 -12.57 3.47 -1.98
CA LEU A 60 -13.93 3.09 -2.36
C LEU A 60 -14.20 1.61 -2.09
N LEU A 61 -13.24 0.73 -2.44
CA LEU A 61 -13.34 -0.69 -2.15
C LEU A 61 -13.40 -0.95 -0.64
N GLY A 62 -12.56 -0.29 0.15
CA GLY A 62 -12.59 -0.40 1.61
C GLY A 62 -13.93 0.03 2.21
N PHE A 63 -14.54 1.10 1.69
CA PHE A 63 -15.87 1.51 2.10
C PHE A 63 -16.96 0.49 1.72
N ALA A 64 -16.91 -0.03 0.49
CA ALA A 64 -17.83 -1.08 0.03
C ALA A 64 -17.70 -2.36 0.87
N TYR A 65 -16.47 -2.74 1.23
CA TYR A 65 -16.16 -3.85 2.12
C TYR A 65 -16.89 -3.72 3.47
N GLN A 66 -16.77 -2.55 4.11
CA GLN A 66 -17.43 -2.25 5.39
C GLN A 66 -18.97 -2.21 5.30
N LYS A 67 -19.53 -1.84 4.14
CA LYS A 67 -20.98 -1.66 3.96
C LYS A 67 -21.76 -2.93 3.63
N GLY A 68 -21.09 -4.06 3.38
CA GLY A 68 -21.79 -5.33 3.18
C GLY A 68 -21.10 -6.31 2.22
N PHE A 69 -20.11 -5.86 1.46
CA PHE A 69 -19.34 -6.77 0.59
C PHE A 69 -18.62 -7.86 1.40
N ALA A 70 -18.26 -7.60 2.66
CA ALA A 70 -17.75 -8.62 3.60
C ALA A 70 -18.74 -9.79 3.86
N ARG A 71 -20.06 -9.59 3.71
CA ARG A 71 -21.05 -10.67 3.80
C ARG A 71 -21.16 -11.49 2.51
N ALA A 72 -20.95 -10.87 1.35
CA ALA A 72 -20.85 -11.59 0.08
C ALA A 72 -19.61 -12.49 0.01
N ALA A 73 -18.57 -12.18 0.78
CA ALA A 73 -17.35 -12.99 0.92
C ALA A 73 -17.60 -14.37 1.57
N GLU A 74 -18.73 -14.59 2.24
CA GLU A 74 -19.01 -15.84 2.97
C GLU A 74 -19.14 -17.07 2.05
N GLY A 75 -19.44 -16.87 0.78
CA GLY A 75 -19.44 -17.92 -0.26
C GLY A 75 -18.62 -17.56 -1.52
N GLY A 76 -18.07 -16.34 -1.57
CA GLY A 76 -17.45 -15.76 -2.76
C GLY A 76 -16.05 -16.22 -3.10
N TRP A 77 -15.50 -17.28 -2.48
CA TRP A 77 -14.09 -17.67 -2.67
C TRP A 77 -13.74 -18.05 -4.12
N ARG A 78 -14.67 -18.69 -4.85
CA ARG A 78 -14.47 -19.01 -6.27
C ARG A 78 -14.34 -17.73 -7.11
N LEU A 79 -15.20 -16.76 -6.83
CA LEU A 79 -15.11 -15.43 -7.43
C LEU A 79 -13.81 -14.74 -7.00
N GLY A 80 -13.40 -14.90 -5.75
CA GLY A 80 -12.13 -14.39 -5.25
C GLY A 80 -10.91 -14.90 -6.04
N ILE A 81 -10.82 -16.22 -6.23
CA ILE A 81 -9.76 -16.84 -7.07
C ILE A 81 -9.83 -16.29 -8.49
N PHE A 82 -11.03 -16.24 -9.08
CA PHE A 82 -11.22 -15.73 -10.43
C PHE A 82 -10.75 -14.28 -10.55
N LEU A 83 -11.12 -13.39 -9.63
CA LEU A 83 -10.73 -11.97 -9.67
C LEU A 83 -9.22 -11.79 -9.46
N VAL A 84 -8.59 -12.57 -8.57
CA VAL A 84 -7.12 -12.56 -8.40
C VAL A 84 -6.43 -13.02 -9.67
N ALA A 85 -6.87 -14.15 -10.26
CA ALA A 85 -6.29 -14.68 -11.48
C ALA A 85 -6.48 -13.73 -12.67
N LEU A 86 -7.67 -13.16 -12.82
CA LEU A 86 -7.99 -12.19 -13.86
C LEU A 86 -7.17 -10.91 -13.71
N GLY A 87 -7.08 -10.36 -12.50
CA GLY A 87 -6.26 -9.18 -12.22
C GLY A 87 -4.79 -9.45 -12.51
N ALA A 88 -4.24 -10.58 -12.03
CA ALA A 88 -2.86 -10.96 -12.32
C ALA A 88 -2.59 -11.13 -13.83
N ALA A 89 -3.48 -11.83 -14.54
CA ALA A 89 -3.39 -12.04 -15.98
C ALA A 89 -3.54 -10.74 -16.78
N ALA A 90 -4.40 -9.82 -16.35
CA ALA A 90 -4.56 -8.50 -16.98
C ALA A 90 -3.26 -7.69 -16.89
N THR A 91 -2.43 -7.92 -15.87
CA THR A 91 -1.08 -7.34 -15.84
C THR A 91 -0.11 -7.98 -16.84
N LEU A 92 -0.46 -9.01 -17.61
CA LEU A 92 0.44 -9.48 -18.69
C LEU A 92 0.24 -8.68 -19.98
N PHE A 93 -0.93 -8.04 -20.13
CA PHE A 93 -1.33 -7.28 -21.32
C PHE A 93 -1.15 -5.77 -21.09
N ARG A 94 0.04 -5.36 -20.63
CA ARG A 94 0.35 -3.96 -20.33
C ARG A 94 0.80 -3.25 -21.59
N ASP A 95 0.26 -2.05 -21.80
CA ASP A 95 0.81 -1.11 -22.76
C ASP A 95 1.39 0.07 -21.99
N GLU A 96 2.72 0.06 -21.78
CA GLU A 96 3.41 1.01 -20.90
C GLU A 96 3.35 2.48 -21.39
N LEU A 97 2.97 2.67 -22.66
CA LEU A 97 2.97 3.97 -23.34
C LEU A 97 1.61 4.68 -23.29
N THR A 98 0.58 4.09 -22.71
CA THR A 98 -0.76 4.68 -22.72
C THR A 98 -1.02 5.62 -21.53
N PRO A 99 -1.68 6.78 -21.76
CA PRO A 99 -2.19 7.64 -20.68
C PRO A 99 -3.17 6.92 -19.74
N ALA A 100 -3.71 5.78 -20.17
CA ALA A 100 -4.64 4.93 -19.44
C ALA A 100 -3.99 4.04 -18.37
N ARG A 101 -2.82 4.41 -17.83
CA ARG A 101 -2.11 3.66 -16.78
C ARG A 101 -3.01 3.27 -15.59
N LEU A 102 -3.94 4.15 -15.21
CA LEU A 102 -4.92 3.84 -14.15
C LEU A 102 -5.82 2.65 -14.50
N ILE A 103 -6.16 2.47 -15.77
CA ILE A 103 -6.93 1.32 -16.27
C ILE A 103 -6.03 0.08 -16.31
N HIS A 104 -4.82 0.18 -16.88
CA HIS A 104 -3.92 -0.96 -17.04
C HIS A 104 -3.31 -1.49 -15.74
N PHE A 105 -3.23 -0.67 -14.69
CA PHE A 105 -2.66 -1.09 -13.39
C PHE A 105 -3.65 -0.96 -12.24
N GLY A 106 -4.43 0.13 -12.20
CA GLY A 106 -5.37 0.37 -11.11
C GLY A 106 -6.55 -0.60 -11.11
N VAL A 107 -7.13 -0.91 -12.27
CA VAL A 107 -8.21 -1.91 -12.36
C VAL A 107 -7.69 -3.31 -12.00
N PRO A 108 -6.58 -3.81 -12.58
CA PRO A 108 -6.00 -5.08 -12.15
C PRO A 108 -5.68 -5.13 -10.65
N ALA A 109 -5.09 -4.07 -10.09
CA ALA A 109 -4.83 -3.99 -8.66
C ALA A 109 -6.12 -4.06 -7.83
N LEU A 110 -7.17 -3.33 -8.26
CA LEU A 110 -8.48 -3.36 -7.62
C LEU A 110 -9.09 -4.77 -7.64
N LEU A 111 -9.01 -5.47 -8.77
CA LEU A 111 -9.50 -6.85 -8.91
C LEU A 111 -8.74 -7.81 -7.98
N VAL A 112 -7.41 -7.71 -7.93
CA VAL A 112 -6.58 -8.52 -7.04
C VAL A 112 -6.93 -8.28 -5.58
N VAL A 113 -7.06 -7.02 -5.15
CA VAL A 113 -7.40 -6.68 -3.76
C VAL A 113 -8.83 -7.10 -3.43
N ALA A 114 -9.79 -6.87 -4.32
CA ALA A 114 -11.18 -7.31 -4.13
C ALA A 114 -11.27 -8.83 -4.01
N GLY A 115 -10.56 -9.56 -4.88
CA GLY A 115 -10.50 -11.02 -4.82
C GLY A 115 -9.81 -11.53 -3.56
N ALA A 116 -8.73 -10.89 -3.11
CA ALA A 116 -8.05 -11.21 -1.86
C ALA A 116 -8.96 -11.00 -0.63
N LEU A 117 -9.78 -9.94 -0.62
CA LEU A 117 -10.78 -9.70 0.42
C LEU A 117 -11.85 -10.80 0.46
N LEU A 118 -12.29 -11.30 -0.69
CA LEU A 118 -13.22 -12.44 -0.77
C LEU A 118 -12.60 -13.76 -0.28
N LEU A 119 -11.28 -13.88 -0.32
CA LEU A 119 -10.52 -15.04 0.14
C LEU A 119 -10.05 -14.92 1.60
N GLU A 120 -10.27 -13.77 2.25
CA GLU A 120 -9.70 -13.45 3.55
C GLU A 120 -10.00 -14.53 4.60
N ARG A 121 -11.25 -15.02 4.66
CA ARG A 121 -11.65 -16.04 5.64
C ARG A 121 -10.97 -17.40 5.40
N GLN A 122 -10.80 -17.79 4.14
CA GLN A 122 -10.17 -19.05 3.75
C GLN A 122 -8.67 -19.00 4.04
N VAL A 123 -8.03 -17.88 3.69
CA VAL A 123 -6.60 -17.64 3.96
C VAL A 123 -6.35 -17.48 5.46
N ALA A 124 -7.25 -16.86 6.21
CA ALA A 124 -7.13 -16.72 7.66
C ALA A 124 -7.11 -18.07 8.39
N ARG A 125 -7.78 -19.10 7.85
CA ARG A 125 -7.73 -20.47 8.42
C ARG A 125 -6.36 -21.12 8.26
N ARG A 126 -5.63 -20.81 7.18
CA ARG A 126 -4.28 -21.34 6.91
C ARG A 126 -3.40 -20.24 6.32
N PRO A 127 -2.86 -19.34 7.16
CA PRO A 127 -2.12 -18.19 6.67
C PRO A 127 -0.81 -18.63 6.02
N LEU A 128 -0.56 -18.15 4.81
CA LEU A 128 0.70 -18.33 4.10
C LEU A 128 1.76 -17.42 4.75
N ARG A 129 2.53 -17.98 5.70
CA ARG A 129 3.49 -17.22 6.52
C ARG A 129 4.47 -16.37 5.70
N GLY A 130 4.96 -16.91 4.58
CA GLY A 130 5.86 -16.18 3.67
C GLY A 130 5.18 -14.97 3.02
N LEU A 131 3.95 -15.13 2.52
CA LEU A 131 3.20 -14.04 1.90
C LEU A 131 2.81 -12.97 2.93
N LYS A 132 2.42 -13.39 4.15
CA LYS A 132 2.16 -12.48 5.26
C LYS A 132 3.42 -11.68 5.61
N PHE A 133 4.57 -12.35 5.75
CA PHE A 133 5.84 -11.67 6.04
C PHE A 133 6.20 -10.66 4.95
N LEU A 134 6.04 -11.04 3.67
CA LEU A 134 6.34 -10.13 2.56
C LEU A 134 5.40 -8.92 2.53
N GLY A 135 4.12 -9.13 2.87
CA GLY A 135 3.15 -8.05 3.07
C GLY A 135 3.53 -7.14 4.24
N ASP A 136 3.86 -7.71 5.40
CA ASP A 136 4.32 -6.97 6.58
C ASP A 136 5.60 -6.16 6.28
N ALA A 137 6.50 -6.70 5.46
CA ALA A 137 7.76 -6.07 5.05
C ALA A 137 7.64 -5.13 3.83
N SER A 138 6.45 -5.02 3.22
CA SER A 138 6.25 -4.32 1.94
C SER A 138 6.68 -2.85 1.98
N TYR A 139 6.49 -2.16 3.11
CA TYR A 139 6.94 -0.78 3.29
C TYR A 139 8.46 -0.67 3.29
N SER A 140 9.15 -1.53 4.03
CA SER A 140 10.61 -1.58 4.02
C SER A 140 11.16 -1.93 2.63
N ILE A 141 10.55 -2.90 1.94
CA ILE A 141 10.90 -3.25 0.56
C ILE A 141 10.73 -2.02 -0.35
N TYR A 142 9.61 -1.30 -0.26
CA TYR A 142 9.38 -0.09 -1.03
C TYR A 142 10.45 0.99 -0.77
N LEU A 143 10.95 1.14 0.45
CA LEU A 143 12.00 2.12 0.73
C LEU A 143 13.37 1.71 0.18
N VAL A 144 13.72 0.43 0.27
CA VAL A 144 15.09 -0.01 -0.05
C VAL A 144 15.25 -0.55 -1.48
N HIS A 145 14.17 -0.92 -2.16
CA HIS A 145 14.26 -1.64 -3.44
C HIS A 145 15.05 -0.87 -4.51
N ILE A 146 14.93 0.47 -4.60
CA ILE A 146 15.68 1.27 -5.58
C ILE A 146 17.19 1.16 -5.31
N MET A 147 17.60 1.25 -4.05
CA MET A 147 19.00 1.10 -3.66
C MET A 147 19.48 -0.35 -3.89
N ALA A 148 18.65 -1.33 -3.51
CA ALA A 148 18.93 -2.74 -3.72
C ALA A 148 19.07 -3.06 -5.22
N GLN A 149 18.24 -2.46 -6.07
CA GLN A 149 18.32 -2.59 -7.52
C GLN A 149 19.62 -1.99 -8.06
N ALA A 150 20.00 -0.78 -7.65
CA ALA A 150 21.28 -0.16 -8.05
C ALA A 150 22.49 -1.04 -7.67
N VAL A 151 22.50 -1.59 -6.46
CA VAL A 151 23.52 -2.54 -5.99
C VAL A 151 23.49 -3.82 -6.84
N SER A 152 22.32 -4.41 -7.03
CA SER A 152 22.17 -5.66 -7.77
C SER A 152 22.57 -5.54 -9.24
N LEU A 153 22.39 -4.37 -9.88
CA LEU A 153 22.86 -4.15 -11.24
C LEU A 153 24.38 -4.23 -11.35
N LYS A 154 25.11 -3.77 -10.32
CA LYS A 154 26.58 -3.83 -10.30
C LYS A 154 27.11 -5.26 -10.13
N PHE A 155 26.44 -6.08 -9.31
CA PHE A 155 26.94 -7.41 -8.94
C PHE A 155 26.31 -8.57 -9.74
N ILE A 156 25.05 -8.44 -10.12
CA ILE A 156 24.28 -9.46 -10.86
C ILE A 156 24.27 -9.14 -12.37
N GLY A 157 24.22 -7.86 -12.73
CA GLY A 157 24.15 -7.39 -14.11
C GLY A 157 25.25 -7.94 -15.03
N PRO A 158 26.54 -7.94 -14.63
CA PRO A 158 27.61 -8.47 -15.47
C PRO A 158 27.49 -9.98 -15.76
N ALA A 159 26.93 -10.76 -14.83
CA ALA A 159 26.83 -12.21 -14.97
C ALA A 159 25.61 -12.66 -15.78
N LEU A 160 24.48 -11.96 -15.64
CA LEU A 160 23.18 -12.41 -16.17
C LEU A 160 22.48 -11.40 -17.09
N GLY A 161 22.91 -10.14 -17.11
CA GLY A 161 22.10 -9.02 -17.63
C GLY A 161 21.68 -9.18 -19.10
N ALA A 162 22.64 -9.38 -20.00
CA ALA A 162 22.36 -9.54 -21.43
C ALA A 162 22.12 -11.02 -21.84
N SER A 163 22.73 -11.97 -21.14
CA SER A 163 22.69 -13.40 -21.46
C SER A 163 21.41 -14.08 -21.00
N ALA A 164 20.81 -13.63 -19.90
CA ALA A 164 19.62 -14.22 -19.30
C ALA A 164 18.74 -13.15 -18.62
N PRO A 165 18.10 -12.25 -19.39
CA PRO A 165 17.41 -11.08 -18.85
C PRO A 165 16.27 -11.43 -17.88
N ALA A 166 15.49 -12.48 -18.17
CA ALA A 166 14.44 -12.94 -17.26
C ALA A 166 15.00 -13.43 -15.91
N LEU A 167 16.12 -14.15 -15.93
CA LEU A 167 16.79 -14.62 -14.71
C LEU A 167 17.42 -13.45 -13.94
N ALA A 168 17.97 -12.46 -14.64
CA ALA A 168 18.47 -11.24 -14.02
C ALA A 168 17.36 -10.48 -13.28
N VAL A 169 16.19 -10.28 -13.91
CA VAL A 169 15.04 -9.62 -13.27
C VAL A 169 14.55 -10.39 -12.04
N LEU A 170 14.45 -11.72 -12.14
CA LEU A 170 14.07 -12.56 -11.01
C LEU A 170 15.08 -12.43 -9.85
N ALA A 171 16.37 -12.53 -10.15
CA ALA A 171 17.43 -12.43 -9.15
C ALA A 171 17.46 -11.05 -8.46
N GLN A 172 17.31 -9.97 -9.23
CA GLN A 172 17.24 -8.60 -8.69
C GLN A 172 16.00 -8.39 -7.82
N THR A 173 14.85 -8.94 -8.22
CA THR A 173 13.61 -8.86 -7.45
C THR A 173 13.75 -9.61 -6.12
N LEU A 174 14.30 -10.82 -6.15
CA LEU A 174 14.58 -11.60 -4.94
C LEU A 174 15.56 -10.89 -4.01
N PHE A 175 16.61 -10.29 -4.58
CA PHE A 175 17.57 -9.49 -3.82
C PHE A 175 16.91 -8.28 -3.13
N ALA A 176 16.05 -7.55 -3.84
CA ALA A 176 15.31 -6.44 -3.27
C ALA A 176 14.35 -6.87 -2.15
N CYS A 177 13.64 -7.99 -2.34
CA CYS A 177 12.78 -8.58 -1.30
C CYS A 177 13.59 -9.01 -0.07
N LEU A 178 14.77 -9.60 -0.27
CA LEU A 178 15.66 -10.01 0.82
C LEU A 178 16.17 -8.79 1.61
N ALA A 179 16.71 -7.79 0.90
CA ALA A 179 17.20 -6.55 1.51
C ALA A 179 16.08 -5.83 2.29
N GLY A 180 14.88 -5.74 1.72
CA GLY A 180 13.72 -5.16 2.40
C GLY A 180 13.24 -5.99 3.59
N GLY A 181 13.28 -7.33 3.50
CA GLY A 181 12.98 -8.22 4.62
C GLY A 181 13.96 -8.05 5.78
N ILE A 182 15.26 -7.89 5.49
CA ILE A 182 16.29 -7.60 6.48
C ILE A 182 16.04 -6.23 7.14
N ALA A 183 15.81 -5.18 6.34
CA ALA A 183 15.48 -3.85 6.84
C ALA A 183 14.22 -3.85 7.72
N HIS A 184 13.19 -4.61 7.33
CA HIS A 184 11.97 -4.76 8.11
C HIS A 184 12.24 -5.36 9.49
N VAL A 185 13.04 -6.43 9.56
CA VAL A 185 13.34 -7.11 10.82
C VAL A 185 14.30 -6.30 11.70
N MET A 186 15.31 -5.66 11.11
CA MET A 186 16.38 -4.99 11.85
C MET A 186 16.07 -3.52 12.20
N LEU A 187 15.26 -2.83 11.40
CA LEU A 187 14.97 -1.41 11.58
C LEU A 187 13.50 -1.18 11.93
N GLU A 188 12.60 -1.62 11.05
CA GLU A 188 11.17 -1.29 11.19
C GLU A 188 10.56 -1.90 12.46
N LYS A 189 10.76 -3.20 12.71
CA LYS A 189 10.21 -3.88 13.90
C LYS A 189 10.75 -3.31 15.22
N PRO A 190 12.07 -3.07 15.40
CA PRO A 190 12.57 -2.48 16.63
C PRO A 190 12.06 -1.06 16.86
N LEU A 191 12.03 -0.21 15.81
CA LEU A 191 11.57 1.17 15.92
C LEU A 191 10.09 1.26 16.28
N THR A 192 9.24 0.48 15.61
CA THR A 192 7.80 0.45 15.89
C THR A 192 7.50 -0.06 17.30
N ARG A 193 8.20 -1.11 17.76
CA ARG A 193 8.09 -1.60 19.14
C ARG A 193 8.57 -0.58 20.17
N GLY A 194 9.65 0.13 19.90
CA GLY A 194 10.16 1.20 20.75
C GLY A 194 9.16 2.35 20.88
N ALA A 195 8.60 2.81 19.76
CA ALA A 195 7.59 3.86 19.73
C ALA A 195 6.32 3.46 20.49
N ALA A 196 5.84 2.22 20.32
CA ALA A 196 4.67 1.71 21.04
C ALA A 196 4.89 1.72 22.57
N ARG A 197 6.06 1.26 23.04
CA ARG A 197 6.42 1.27 24.47
C ARG A 197 6.50 2.69 25.05
N LEU A 198 7.00 3.64 24.26
CA LEU A 198 7.03 5.06 24.66
C LEU A 198 5.61 5.61 24.80
N MET A 199 4.73 5.35 23.84
CA MET A 199 3.34 5.81 23.87
C MET A 199 2.56 5.21 25.06
N GLU A 200 2.76 3.93 25.37
CA GLU A 200 2.16 3.30 26.56
C GLU A 200 2.64 3.94 27.86
N SER A 201 3.93 4.25 27.94
CA SER A 201 4.52 4.93 29.09
C SER A 201 3.92 6.32 29.30
N VAL A 202 3.75 7.10 28.22
CA VAL A 202 3.12 8.42 28.25
C VAL A 202 1.65 8.34 28.67
N LYS A 203 0.90 7.36 28.12
CA LYS A 203 -0.51 7.14 28.49
C LYS A 203 -0.67 6.76 29.95
N LYS A 204 0.21 5.91 30.48
CA LYS A 204 0.22 5.52 31.90
C LYS A 204 0.51 6.71 32.81
N ARG A 205 1.51 7.55 32.48
CA ARG A 205 1.81 8.79 33.22
C ARG A 205 0.62 9.76 33.23
N ARG A 206 -0.01 10.00 32.08
CA ARG A 206 -1.21 10.87 31.99
C ARG A 206 -2.37 10.36 32.85
N ARG A 207 -2.63 9.05 32.85
CA ARG A 207 -3.67 8.45 33.70
C ARG A 207 -3.37 8.60 35.19
N SER A 208 -2.11 8.42 35.59
CA SER A 208 -1.69 8.60 36.98
C SER A 208 -1.84 10.05 37.43
N ALA A 209 -1.43 11.01 36.60
CA ALA A 209 -1.57 12.44 36.88
C ALA A 209 -3.05 12.86 36.98
N ALA A 210 -3.91 12.38 36.07
CA ALA A 210 -5.35 12.64 36.12
C ALA A 210 -6.01 12.05 37.39
N LYS A 211 -5.56 10.87 37.86
CA LYS A 211 -6.05 10.25 39.09
C LYS A 211 -5.63 11.05 40.34
N ALA A 212 -4.39 11.53 40.39
CA ALA A 212 -3.89 12.35 41.49
C ALA A 212 -4.58 13.72 41.58
N ALA A 213 -4.99 14.31 40.45
CA ALA A 213 -5.72 15.57 40.42
C ALA A 213 -7.20 15.45 40.88
N LEU A 214 -7.75 14.23 40.95
CA LEU A 214 -9.14 13.96 41.34
C LEU A 214 -9.30 13.55 42.81
N THR A 215 -8.19 13.31 43.53
CA THR A 215 -8.19 13.09 44.98
C THR A 215 -7.98 14.44 45.67
N PRO A 216 -9.00 15.03 46.32
CA PRO A 216 -8.82 16.25 47.12
C PRO A 216 -7.84 15.95 48.25
N ALA A 217 -6.96 16.89 48.55
CA ALA A 217 -6.15 16.85 49.77
C ALA A 217 -7.11 16.95 50.97
N GLU A 218 -7.23 15.85 51.71
CA GLU A 218 -7.87 15.82 53.03
C GLU A 218 -7.04 16.57 54.07
#